data_AF-X1N182-F1
#
_entry.id   AF-X1N182-F1
#
_cell.length_a   1.000
_cell.length_b   1.000
_cell.length_c   1.000
_cell.angle_alpha   90.00
_cell.angle_beta   90.00
_cell.angle_gamma   90.00
#
_symmetry.space_group_name_H-M   'P 1'
#
loop_
_entity.id
_entity.type
_entity.pdbx_description
1 polymer ?
#
loop_
_entity_poly.entity_id
_entity_poly.type
_entity_poly.pdbx_seq_one_letter_code
_entity_poly.pdbx_strand_id
1 'polypeptide(L)'
;MKTFKEINRKIANKECVVVTAEEIIELIDEKEGKKVCEDVDVVTTGTFGTMCSSGVYLNFGHAEPPIKMLKAWLNGIPAYCGIAAVDVYIGATELDKNLNLGYGGAHVIEDLEGRIQA
;
A
#
# COMPACT_ATOMS: atom_id res chain seq x y z
N MET A 1 -22.67 8.56 -23.08
CA MET A 1 -22.10 8.94 -21.76
C MET A 1 -23.09 8.52 -20.70
N LYS A 2 -22.66 7.71 -19.72
CA LYS A 2 -23.54 7.15 -18.67
C LYS A 2 -23.92 8.22 -17.64
N THR A 3 -25.12 8.14 -17.08
CA THR A 3 -25.58 9.07 -16.04
C THR A 3 -25.30 8.52 -14.64
N PHE A 4 -25.16 9.41 -13.65
CA PHE A 4 -25.03 9.00 -12.25
C PHE A 4 -26.19 8.12 -11.77
N LYS A 5 -27.41 8.37 -12.26
CA LYS A 5 -28.59 7.58 -11.91
C LYS A 5 -28.49 6.13 -12.40
N GLU A 6 -27.97 5.93 -13.61
CA GLU A 6 -27.73 4.59 -14.17
C GLU A 6 -26.61 3.88 -13.42
N ILE A 7 -25.50 4.56 -13.15
CA ILE A 7 -24.36 4.02 -12.41
C ILE A 7 -24.80 3.60 -11.00
N ASN A 8 -25.51 4.46 -10.27
CA ASN A 8 -26.01 4.15 -8.93
C ASN A 8 -26.98 2.96 -8.91
N ARG A 9 -27.82 2.80 -9.94
CA ARG A 9 -28.68 1.62 -10.09
C ARG A 9 -27.84 0.35 -10.29
N LYS A 10 -26.83 0.39 -11.16
CA LYS A 10 -25.92 -0.75 -11.35
C LYS A 10 -25.15 -1.12 -10.09
N ILE A 11 -24.68 -0.13 -9.32
CA ILE A 11 -24.02 -0.34 -8.02
C ILE A 11 -24.98 -1.06 -7.06
N ALA A 12 -26.22 -0.56 -6.93
CA ALA A 12 -27.23 -1.16 -6.05
C ALA A 12 -27.58 -2.60 -6.45
N ASN A 13 -27.59 -2.89 -7.76
CA ASN A 13 -27.85 -4.22 -8.30
C ASN A 13 -26.62 -5.15 -8.32
N LYS A 14 -25.43 -4.67 -7.93
CA LYS A 14 -24.14 -5.39 -8.09
C LYS A 14 -23.80 -5.76 -9.54
N GLU A 15 -24.25 -4.94 -10.49
CA GLU A 15 -24.02 -5.10 -11.94
C GLU A 15 -22.98 -4.09 -12.46
N CYS A 16 -22.37 -3.30 -11.57
CA CYS A 16 -21.42 -2.25 -11.92
C CYS A 16 -20.06 -2.85 -12.29
N VAL A 17 -19.52 -2.48 -13.45
CA VAL A 17 -18.14 -2.79 -13.82
C VAL A 17 -17.21 -1.72 -13.24
N VAL A 18 -16.42 -2.11 -12.24
CA VAL A 18 -15.47 -1.26 -11.54
C VAL A 18 -14.06 -1.74 -11.87
N VAL A 19 -13.17 -0.81 -12.25
CA VAL A 19 -11.76 -1.09 -12.56
C VAL A 19 -10.85 -0.08 -11.87
N THR A 20 -9.58 -0.41 -11.69
CA THR A 20 -8.57 0.52 -11.18
C THR A 20 -8.04 1.47 -12.27
N ALA A 21 -7.32 2.50 -11.83
CA ALA A 21 -6.63 3.42 -12.73
C ALA A 21 -5.51 2.74 -13.53
N GLU A 22 -4.97 1.63 -13.04
CA GLU A 22 -3.97 0.81 -13.73
C GLU A 22 -4.66 -0.12 -14.75
N GLU A 23 -5.72 -0.81 -14.35
CA GLU A 23 -6.49 -1.73 -15.22
C GLU A 23 -7.13 -1.01 -16.42
N ILE A 24 -7.58 0.23 -16.25
CA ILE A 24 -8.17 1.00 -17.34
C ILE A 24 -7.14 1.33 -18.45
N ILE A 25 -5.85 1.46 -18.10
CA ILE A 25 -4.79 1.74 -19.08
C ILE A 25 -4.63 0.53 -20.00
N GLU A 26 -4.53 -0.66 -19.41
CA GLU A 26 -4.43 -1.93 -20.17
C GLU A 26 -5.65 -2.15 -21.07
N LEU A 27 -6.87 -1.88 -20.56
CA LEU A 27 -8.10 -2.03 -21.34
C LEU A 27 -8.16 -1.09 -22.56
N ILE A 28 -7.62 0.13 -22.45
CA ILE A 28 -7.56 1.10 -23.55
C ILE A 28 -6.50 0.71 -24.59
N ASP A 29 -5.44 0.02 -24.17
CA ASP A 29 -4.43 -0.50 -25.10
C ASP A 29 -4.97 -1.72 -25.88
N GLU A 30 -5.80 -2.56 -25.24
CA GLU A 30 -6.41 -3.73 -25.88
C GLU A 30 -7.66 -3.41 -26.74
N LYS A 31 -8.44 -2.39 -26.34
CA LYS A 31 -9.70 -2.00 -27.00
C LYS A 31 -9.71 -0.51 -27.29
N GLU A 32 -10.38 -0.11 -28.36
CA GLU A 32 -10.65 1.32 -28.61
C GLU A 32 -11.31 1.98 -27.39
N GLY A 33 -10.76 3.11 -26.91
CA GLY A 33 -11.22 3.76 -25.67
C GLY A 33 -12.71 4.09 -25.63
N LYS A 34 -13.37 4.30 -26.78
CA LYS A 34 -14.84 4.44 -26.84
C LYS A 34 -15.58 3.21 -26.36
N LYS A 35 -15.12 2.00 -26.72
CA LYS A 35 -15.73 0.74 -26.28
C LYS A 35 -15.45 0.50 -24.80
N VAL A 36 -14.27 0.85 -24.32
CA VAL A 36 -13.93 0.76 -22.89
C VAL A 36 -14.87 1.62 -22.05
N CYS A 37 -15.19 2.84 -22.49
CA CYS A 37 -16.17 3.70 -21.81
C CYS A 37 -17.61 3.16 -21.82
N GLU A 38 -17.96 2.28 -22.76
CA GLU A 38 -19.26 1.59 -22.78
C GLU A 38 -19.30 0.44 -21.79
N ASP A 39 -18.19 -0.28 -21.62
CA ASP A 39 -18.06 -1.43 -20.72
C ASP A 39 -17.88 -0.99 -19.25
N VAL A 40 -17.01 0.00 -18.98
CA VAL A 40 -16.61 0.41 -17.62
C VAL A 40 -17.57 1.45 -17.03
N ASP A 41 -18.05 1.23 -15.82
CA ASP A 41 -18.99 2.11 -15.11
C ASP A 41 -18.31 3.04 -14.12
N VAL A 42 -17.28 2.55 -13.41
CA VAL A 42 -16.50 3.32 -12.42
C VAL A 42 -15.02 3.00 -12.56
N VAL A 43 -14.18 4.04 -12.58
CA VAL A 43 -12.73 3.90 -12.41
C VAL A 43 -12.39 4.36 -11.00
N THR A 44 -11.79 3.49 -10.21
CA THR A 44 -11.28 3.82 -8.89
C THR A 44 -9.81 4.14 -8.97
N THR A 45 -9.40 5.23 -8.33
CA THR A 45 -8.00 5.58 -8.15
C THR A 45 -7.75 5.79 -6.66
N GLY A 46 -6.53 5.47 -6.22
CA GLY A 46 -6.07 5.69 -4.87
C GLY A 46 -4.60 6.06 -4.89
N THR A 47 -4.18 6.85 -3.92
CA THR A 47 -2.76 7.11 -3.66
C THR A 47 -2.43 6.53 -2.30
N PHE A 48 -1.38 5.72 -2.23
CA PHE A 48 -0.77 5.40 -0.94
C PHE A 48 0.27 6.48 -0.63
N GLY A 49 0.23 6.99 0.60
CA GLY A 49 1.18 7.97 1.08
C GLY A 49 1.23 7.87 2.59
N THR A 50 2.37 7.50 3.13
CA THR A 50 2.52 7.44 4.58
C THR A 50 2.48 8.87 5.15
N MET A 51 1.52 9.14 6.01
CA MET A 51 1.34 10.45 6.62
C MET A 51 2.31 10.64 7.80
N CYS A 52 2.50 11.88 8.26
CA CYS A 52 3.41 12.24 9.34
C CYS A 52 3.11 11.62 10.72
N SER A 53 2.06 10.80 10.83
CA SER A 53 1.68 10.04 12.03
C SER A 53 1.39 8.56 11.74
N SER A 54 1.86 8.07 10.59
CA SER A 54 1.74 6.66 10.20
C SER A 54 2.94 5.86 10.69
N GLY A 55 2.74 4.55 10.88
CA GLY A 55 3.81 3.61 11.20
C GLY A 55 3.28 2.17 11.15
N VAL A 56 4.20 1.20 11.18
CA VAL A 56 3.86 -0.22 11.16
C VAL A 56 4.47 -0.94 12.36
N TYR A 57 3.70 -1.88 12.90
CA TYR A 57 4.12 -2.82 13.95
C TYR A 57 4.39 -4.17 13.31
N LEU A 58 5.56 -4.75 13.57
CA LEU A 58 6.00 -6.01 12.97
C LEU A 58 6.48 -6.98 14.05
N ASN A 59 6.11 -8.25 13.91
CA ASN A 59 6.60 -9.37 14.71
C ASN A 59 7.32 -10.34 13.78
N PHE A 60 8.54 -10.76 14.12
CA PHE A 60 9.37 -11.63 13.28
C PHE A 60 9.35 -13.10 13.69
N GLY A 61 8.61 -13.45 14.74
CA GLY A 61 8.65 -14.78 15.33
C GLY A 61 9.97 -15.07 16.07
N HIS A 62 9.94 -16.07 16.94
CA HIS A 62 11.13 -16.55 17.63
C HIS A 62 11.88 -17.56 16.78
N ALA A 63 13.22 -17.53 16.85
CA ALA A 63 14.08 -18.63 16.44
C ALA A 63 14.18 -19.68 17.57
N GLU A 64 14.75 -20.84 17.24
CA GLU A 64 15.10 -21.87 18.22
C GLU A 64 16.64 -21.98 18.27
N PRO A 65 17.32 -21.59 19.36
CA PRO A 65 16.76 -21.11 20.64
C PRO A 65 16.21 -19.67 20.57
N PRO A 66 15.33 -19.26 21.52
CA PRO A 66 14.70 -17.95 21.52
C PRO A 66 15.69 -16.78 21.52
N ILE A 67 15.44 -15.81 20.64
CA ILE A 67 16.22 -14.57 20.52
C ILE A 67 15.48 -13.37 21.13
N LYS A 68 16.25 -12.34 21.50
CA LYS A 68 15.73 -11.02 21.88
C LYS A 68 16.42 -9.93 21.06
N MET A 69 15.63 -9.16 20.32
CA MET A 69 16.09 -8.00 19.56
C MET A 69 16.28 -6.81 20.50
N LEU A 70 17.49 -6.26 20.51
CA LEU A 70 17.83 -5.06 21.29
C LEU A 70 17.80 -3.80 20.43
N LYS A 71 18.21 -3.94 19.16
CA LYS A 71 18.16 -2.90 18.14
C LYS A 71 17.89 -3.57 16.81
N ALA A 72 17.15 -2.90 15.94
CA ALA A 72 16.83 -3.37 14.61
C ALA A 72 16.87 -2.23 13.61
N TRP A 73 17.18 -2.59 12.37
CA TRP A 73 17.12 -1.70 11.22
C TRP A 73 16.43 -2.44 10.07
N LEU A 74 15.52 -1.74 9.39
CA LEU A 74 14.86 -2.22 8.18
C LEU A 74 15.35 -1.35 7.03
N ASN A 75 16.04 -1.96 6.06
CA ASN A 75 16.73 -1.26 4.97
C ASN A 75 17.60 -0.08 5.43
N GLY A 76 18.29 -0.23 6.57
CA GLY A 76 19.13 0.81 7.15
C GLY A 76 18.39 1.88 7.96
N ILE A 77 17.07 1.86 7.99
CA ILE A 77 16.24 2.76 8.81
C ILE A 77 16.02 2.13 10.19
N PRO A 78 16.30 2.85 11.30
CA PRO A 78 16.05 2.36 12.64
C PRO A 78 14.60 1.94 12.83
N ALA A 79 14.38 0.83 13.55
CA ALA A 79 13.06 0.45 14.03
C ALA A 79 13.11 0.34 15.56
N TYR A 80 12.08 0.86 16.23
CA TYR A 80 11.97 0.84 17.68
C TYR A 80 11.73 -0.59 18.17
N CYS A 81 12.73 -1.17 18.84
CA CYS A 81 12.61 -2.43 19.57
C CYS A 81 12.09 -2.19 21.01
N GLY A 82 12.02 -3.26 21.81
CA GLY A 82 11.70 -3.14 23.25
C GLY A 82 10.21 -3.18 23.56
N ILE A 83 9.37 -3.43 22.55
CA ILE A 83 7.94 -3.68 22.75
C ILE A 83 7.70 -5.12 23.22
N ALA A 84 8.35 -6.08 22.54
CA ALA A 84 8.47 -7.47 22.96
C ALA A 84 9.85 -8.00 22.57
N ALA A 85 10.06 -9.33 22.66
CA ALA A 85 11.35 -9.92 22.37
C ALA A 85 11.75 -9.85 20.88
N VAL A 86 10.78 -9.96 19.95
CA VAL A 86 11.01 -10.03 18.50
C VAL A 86 10.08 -9.09 17.73
N ASP A 87 9.71 -7.97 18.35
CA ASP A 87 8.75 -7.03 17.83
C ASP A 87 9.43 -5.68 17.60
N VAL A 88 9.04 -4.99 16.54
CA VAL A 88 9.51 -3.64 16.22
C VAL A 88 8.37 -2.75 15.76
N TYR A 89 8.53 -1.46 15.98
CA TYR A 89 7.69 -0.42 15.39
C TYR A 89 8.56 0.54 14.57
N ILE A 90 8.12 0.89 13.37
CA ILE A 90 8.79 1.90 12.54
C ILE A 90 7.79 2.98 12.13
N GLY A 91 8.13 4.23 12.38
CA GLY A 91 7.33 5.40 11.99
C GLY A 91 7.67 5.84 10.58
N ALA A 92 6.69 6.37 9.86
CA ALA A 92 6.85 6.87 8.49
C ALA A 92 7.91 7.99 8.37
N THR A 93 8.12 8.75 9.43
CA THR A 93 9.08 9.88 9.46
C THR A 93 10.46 9.48 9.96
N GLU A 94 10.70 8.21 10.26
CA GLU A 94 12.01 7.75 10.73
C GLU A 94 13.05 7.86 9.62
N LEU A 95 14.25 8.31 9.96
CA LEU A 95 15.33 8.54 8.99
C LEU A 95 16.52 7.64 9.29
N ASP A 96 17.38 7.47 8.30
CA ASP A 96 18.67 6.81 8.52
C ASP A 96 19.55 7.64 9.48
N LYS A 97 20.66 7.03 9.93
CA LYS A 97 21.60 7.69 10.85
C LYS A 97 22.23 8.98 10.28
N ASN A 98 22.27 9.12 8.96
CA ASN A 98 22.87 10.26 8.28
C ASN A 98 21.84 11.36 7.97
N LEU A 99 20.58 11.21 8.39
CA LEU A 99 19.47 12.11 8.10
C LEU A 99 19.25 12.29 6.59
N ASN A 100 19.45 11.24 5.81
CA ASN A 100 19.19 11.25 4.38
C ASN A 100 17.67 11.31 4.13
N LEU A 101 17.23 12.35 3.41
CA LEU A 101 15.82 12.54 3.07
C LEU A 101 15.35 11.69 1.88
N GLY A 102 16.26 11.01 1.18
CA GLY A 102 15.96 10.23 -0.01
C GLY A 102 15.35 8.86 0.27
N TYR A 103 15.48 8.33 1.50
CA TYR A 103 14.88 7.06 1.90
C TYR A 103 14.70 7.02 3.43
N GLY A 104 13.56 6.50 3.90
CA GLY A 104 13.12 6.63 5.30
C GLY A 104 12.01 5.65 5.62
N GLY A 105 11.41 5.76 6.80
CA GLY A 105 10.40 4.81 7.29
C GLY A 105 9.18 4.70 6.38
N ALA A 106 8.77 5.81 5.75
CA ALA A 106 7.74 5.87 4.71
C ALA A 106 7.98 4.86 3.59
N HIS A 107 9.19 4.90 3.04
CA HIS A 107 9.64 4.05 1.94
C HIS A 107 9.77 2.59 2.38
N VAL A 108 10.23 2.35 3.62
CA VAL A 108 10.25 0.98 4.18
C VAL A 108 8.84 0.40 4.27
N ILE A 109 7.85 1.21 4.68
CA ILE A 109 6.45 0.78 4.80
C ILE A 109 5.86 0.49 3.40
N GLU A 110 6.12 1.35 2.42
CA GLU A 110 5.72 1.16 1.03
C GLU A 110 6.34 -0.11 0.43
N ASP A 111 7.65 -0.33 0.64
CA ASP A 111 8.35 -1.54 0.18
C ASP A 111 7.79 -2.83 0.78
N LEU A 112 7.23 -2.76 2.00
CA LEU A 112 6.55 -3.89 2.63
C LEU A 112 5.19 -4.17 1.98
N GLU A 113 4.40 -3.14 1.67
CA GLU A 113 3.11 -3.29 0.98
C GLU A 113 3.29 -3.99 -0.37
N GLY A 114 4.24 -3.52 -1.20
CA GLY A 114 4.50 -4.08 -2.52
C GLY A 114 4.91 -5.57 -2.50
N ARG A 115 5.28 -6.12 -1.34
CA ARG A 115 5.66 -7.53 -1.14
C ARG A 115 4.54 -8.39 -0.54
N ILE A 116 3.46 -7.78 -0.02
CA ILE A 116 2.34 -8.49 0.60
C ILE A 116 1.26 -8.89 -0.44
N GLN A 117 1.32 -8.36 -1.67
CA GLN A 117 0.40 -8.74 -2.77
C GLN A 117 0.69 -10.11 -3.43
N ALA A 118 1.03 -11.14 -2.63
CA ALA A 118 1.22 -12.52 -3.10
C ALA A 118 0.00 -13.40 -2.84
#